data_AF-A0A948EYX2-F1
#
_entry.id   AF-A0A948EYX2-F1
#
_cell.length_a   1.000
_cell.length_b   1.000
_cell.length_c   1.000
_cell.angle_alpha   90.00
_cell.angle_beta   90.00
_cell.angle_gamma   90.00
#
_symmetry.space_group_name_H-M   'P 1'
#
loop_
_entity.id
_entity.type
_entity.pdbx_description
1 polymer ?
#
loop_
_entity_poly.entity_id
_entity_poly.type
_entity_poly.pdbx_seq_one_letter_code
_entity_poly.pdbx_strand_id
1 'polypeptide(L)'
;LLSIIADKKNSFNEIDFDDEAKKLINKFNLDFEEYQCIIPIIGLSVSTTLAIGDVNLCNIEDAKEIIPGNDYSFFDNLLSHKDSVSITHVRAEWRKATDIARNKTDRVLNILRLLGSLVWYNQPARHINLKGKDQSRFSYSLVLDKKGRLSRGVNEEFFILPYKIDAEFLTYASFYGFEYYKGLVENRKLNPLENSMLIAIQWFGDSIQDLNDLNSFLKSYICIEILLKKIKENGKNVIPRRLSTLMYPYDKTNQRKLEKELIDIIDERNSVFHSGVPIKEKPEYLRYVGRVFGRSVIHQVRLKIMSENISTKEALVDSIKKHYKKFLE
;
A
#
# COMPACT_ATOMS: atom_id res chain seq x y z
N LEU A 1 40.36 6.26 -16.09
CA LEU A 1 39.68 5.09 -15.48
C LEU A 1 39.08 4.16 -16.54
N LEU A 2 38.22 4.66 -17.44
CA LEU A 2 37.79 3.90 -18.63
C LEU A 2 38.96 3.51 -19.57
N SER A 3 40.03 4.30 -19.60
CA SER A 3 41.27 3.98 -20.32
C SER A 3 42.02 2.76 -19.76
N ILE A 4 42.00 2.56 -18.44
CA ILE A 4 42.69 1.42 -17.78
C ILE A 4 41.96 0.09 -18.05
N ILE A 5 40.65 0.16 -18.29
CA ILE A 5 39.82 -0.99 -18.67
C ILE A 5 40.00 -1.30 -20.16
N ALA A 6 40.17 -0.28 -21.01
CA ALA A 6 40.38 -0.45 -22.45
C ALA A 6 41.74 -1.08 -22.81
N ASP A 7 42.78 -0.86 -22.01
CA ASP A 7 44.14 -1.40 -22.26
C ASP A 7 44.31 -2.87 -21.82
N LYS A 8 43.33 -3.47 -21.13
CA LYS A 8 43.36 -4.90 -20.72
C LYS A 8 42.74 -5.83 -21.76
N LYS A 9 42.98 -5.58 -23.05
CA LYS A 9 42.40 -6.37 -24.15
C LYS A 9 43.11 -7.69 -24.49
N ASN A 10 44.08 -8.16 -23.70
CA ASN A 10 44.93 -9.30 -24.08
C ASN A 10 44.99 -10.49 -23.11
N SER A 11 44.02 -10.67 -22.19
CA SER A 11 43.85 -11.98 -21.54
C SER A 11 42.40 -12.19 -21.13
N PHE A 12 41.65 -12.95 -21.94
CA PHE A 12 40.33 -13.46 -21.56
C PHE A 12 40.49 -14.55 -20.49
N ASN A 13 40.76 -14.14 -19.26
CA ASN A 13 40.24 -14.83 -18.09
C ASN A 13 39.01 -14.03 -17.66
N GLU A 14 37.89 -14.73 -17.44
CA GLU A 14 36.62 -14.16 -17.03
C GLU A 14 36.83 -13.09 -15.95
N ILE A 15 36.60 -11.84 -16.31
CA ILE A 15 36.55 -10.76 -15.34
C ILE A 15 35.30 -11.03 -14.50
N ASP A 16 35.49 -11.42 -13.25
CA ASP A 16 34.42 -11.49 -12.27
C ASP A 16 34.00 -10.06 -11.92
N PHE A 17 32.95 -9.61 -12.61
CA PHE A 17 32.40 -8.27 -12.43
C PHE A 17 31.88 -8.04 -11.02
N ASP A 18 31.44 -9.08 -10.30
CA ASP A 18 30.97 -8.94 -8.92
C ASP A 18 32.14 -8.66 -7.96
N ASP A 19 33.28 -9.32 -8.18
CA ASP A 19 34.50 -9.08 -7.39
C ASP A 19 35.11 -7.70 -7.66
N GLU A 20 35.17 -7.28 -8.93
CA GLU A 20 35.64 -5.93 -9.29
C GLU A 20 34.67 -4.83 -8.82
N ALA A 21 33.35 -5.06 -8.86
CA ALA A 21 32.38 -4.13 -8.28
C ALA A 21 32.52 -4.02 -6.76
N LYS A 22 32.72 -5.14 -6.04
CA LYS A 22 33.00 -5.12 -4.59
C LYS A 22 34.28 -4.39 -4.26
N LYS A 23 35.36 -4.62 -5.01
CA LYS A 23 36.63 -3.88 -4.86
C LYS A 23 36.45 -2.39 -5.11
N LEU A 24 35.64 -2.02 -6.11
CA LEU A 24 35.33 -0.63 -6.42
C LEU A 24 34.53 0.03 -5.28
N ILE A 25 33.48 -0.64 -4.78
CA ILE A 25 32.64 -0.16 -3.67
C ILE A 25 33.49 -0.03 -2.39
N ASN A 26 34.34 -1.01 -2.09
CA ASN A 26 35.25 -0.98 -0.94
C ASN A 26 36.30 0.14 -1.08
N LYS A 27 36.75 0.45 -2.30
CA LYS A 27 37.62 1.61 -2.58
C LYS A 27 36.93 2.95 -2.35
N PHE A 28 35.61 3.00 -2.51
CA PHE A 28 34.87 4.24 -2.35
C PHE A 28 34.62 4.61 -0.87
N ASN A 29 34.75 3.68 0.08
CA ASN A 29 34.59 3.86 1.53
C ASN A 29 33.70 5.07 1.90
N LEU A 30 32.49 5.11 1.31
CA LEU A 30 31.58 6.24 1.42
C LEU A 30 30.92 6.14 2.78
N ASP A 31 31.51 6.82 3.76
CA ASP A 31 30.88 7.04 5.05
C ASP A 31 29.79 8.11 4.87
N PHE A 32 28.58 7.67 4.54
CA PHE A 32 27.44 8.57 4.46
C PHE A 32 27.08 9.04 5.88
N GLU A 33 26.81 10.34 6.02
CA GLU A 33 26.21 10.90 7.22
C GLU A 33 24.82 10.31 7.47
N GLU A 34 24.44 10.23 8.75
CA GLU A 34 23.08 9.88 9.14
C GLU A 34 22.23 11.14 9.25
N TYR A 35 21.15 11.19 8.46
CA TYR A 35 20.18 12.26 8.48
C TYR A 35 18.92 11.84 9.23
N GLN A 36 18.42 12.71 10.09
CA GLN A 36 17.05 12.62 10.60
C GLN A 36 16.12 13.30 9.60
N CYS A 37 15.31 12.51 8.90
CA CYS A 37 14.34 13.00 7.93
C CYS A 37 12.97 13.17 8.60
N ILE A 38 12.36 14.34 8.42
CA ILE A 38 11.03 14.67 8.92
C ILE A 38 10.10 14.85 7.73
N ILE A 39 9.10 13.96 7.57
CA ILE A 39 8.20 13.96 6.43
C ILE A 39 6.78 14.34 6.88
N PRO A 40 6.18 15.40 6.31
CA PRO A 40 4.83 15.80 6.68
C PRO A 40 3.77 14.86 6.10
N ILE A 41 2.77 14.53 6.91
CA ILE A 41 1.65 13.64 6.59
C ILE A 41 0.35 14.41 6.79
N ILE A 42 -0.49 14.41 5.76
CA ILE A 42 -1.80 15.06 5.74
C ILE A 42 -2.89 14.05 6.05
N GLY A 43 -3.90 14.46 6.82
CA GLY A 43 -5.10 13.67 7.12
C GLY A 43 -4.92 12.63 8.22
N LEU A 44 -3.74 12.60 8.85
CA LEU A 44 -3.38 11.73 9.96
C LEU A 44 -3.27 12.56 11.25
N SER A 45 -3.98 12.14 12.29
CA SER A 45 -3.85 12.67 13.66
C SER A 45 -3.39 11.56 14.58
N VAL A 46 -2.25 11.74 15.24
CA VAL A 46 -1.68 10.78 16.17
C VAL A 46 -1.73 11.36 17.58
N SER A 47 -2.36 10.65 18.51
CA SER A 47 -2.46 11.11 19.91
C SER A 47 -1.17 10.92 20.70
N THR A 48 -0.45 9.83 20.43
CA THR A 48 0.82 9.46 21.07
C THR A 48 1.75 8.90 20.02
N THR A 49 3.05 9.21 20.11
CA THR A 49 4.05 8.71 19.14
C THR A 49 3.91 7.21 18.90
N LEU A 50 3.79 6.82 17.63
CA LEU A 50 3.62 5.44 17.19
C LEU A 50 4.81 5.01 16.32
N ALA A 51 5.55 4.02 16.79
CA ALA A 51 6.67 3.42 16.05
C ALA A 51 6.21 2.20 15.23
N ILE A 52 6.47 2.23 13.92
CA ILE A 52 6.24 1.13 12.98
C ILE A 52 7.52 0.95 12.15
N GLY A 53 8.32 -0.06 12.47
CA GLY A 53 9.66 -0.17 11.90
C GLY A 53 10.56 1.02 12.23
N ASP A 54 11.34 1.46 11.24
CA ASP A 54 12.26 2.60 11.39
C ASP A 54 11.54 3.97 11.35
N VAL A 55 10.21 3.99 11.38
CA VAL A 55 9.39 5.19 11.23
C VAL A 55 8.62 5.48 12.51
N ASN A 56 8.85 6.67 13.07
CA ASN A 56 8.08 7.18 14.20
C ASN A 56 7.05 8.19 13.68
N LEU A 57 5.77 7.92 13.88
CA LEU A 57 4.69 8.85 13.60
C LEU A 57 4.40 9.66 14.86
N CYS A 58 4.48 10.98 14.79
CA CYS A 58 4.27 11.87 15.92
C CYS A 58 3.35 13.03 15.53
N ASN A 59 2.72 13.63 16.54
CA ASN A 59 1.97 14.85 16.33
C ASN A 59 2.94 16.01 16.02
N ILE A 60 2.41 17.10 15.47
CA ILE A 60 3.24 18.24 15.04
C ILE A 60 3.91 18.95 16.21
N GLU A 61 3.25 19.04 17.38
CA GLU A 61 3.81 19.73 18.54
C GLU A 61 5.01 18.96 19.13
N ASP A 62 4.89 17.64 19.29
CA ASP A 62 6.01 16.76 19.70
C ASP A 62 7.20 16.90 18.72
N ALA A 63 6.93 17.05 17.42
CA ALA A 63 7.97 17.20 16.41
C ALA A 63 8.69 18.56 16.46
N LYS A 64 8.00 19.62 16.88
CA LYS A 64 8.62 20.95 17.05
C LYS A 64 9.68 20.94 18.14
N GLU A 65 9.49 20.15 19.20
CA GLU A 65 10.49 20.00 20.28
C GLU A 65 11.81 19.38 19.80
N ILE A 66 11.78 18.64 18.67
CA ILE A 66 12.94 17.92 18.13
C ILE A 66 13.77 18.80 17.19
N ILE A 67 13.17 19.83 16.56
CA ILE A 67 13.86 20.67 15.57
C ILE A 67 14.51 21.87 16.27
N PRO A 68 15.85 21.96 16.29
CA PRO A 68 16.53 23.09 16.90
C PRO A 68 16.36 24.35 16.06
N GLY A 69 15.78 25.40 16.65
CA GLY A 69 15.63 26.72 16.04
C GLY A 69 14.20 27.27 16.11
N ASN A 70 14.02 28.54 15.75
CA ASN A 70 12.72 29.21 15.73
C ASN A 70 12.06 29.23 14.34
N ASP A 71 12.66 28.60 13.33
CA ASP A 71 12.13 28.63 11.97
C ASP A 71 11.10 27.50 11.74
N TYR A 72 9.93 27.68 12.38
CA TYR A 72 8.79 26.79 12.25
C TYR A 72 7.99 26.99 10.94
N SER A 73 8.49 27.79 10.00
CA SER A 73 7.82 28.08 8.72
C SER A 73 7.44 26.82 7.92
N PHE A 74 8.16 25.72 8.14
CA PHE A 74 7.83 24.40 7.63
C PHE A 74 6.47 23.87 8.15
N PHE A 75 6.16 24.09 9.42
CA PHE A 75 4.94 23.63 10.09
C PHE A 75 3.75 24.58 9.96
N ASP A 76 3.97 25.86 9.65
CA ASP A 76 2.91 26.87 9.55
C ASP A 76 1.83 26.48 8.53
N ASN A 77 2.18 25.66 7.54
CA ASN A 77 1.28 25.12 6.52
C ASN A 77 0.70 23.75 6.89
N LEU A 78 0.75 23.32 8.15
CA LEU A 78 0.22 22.06 8.63
C LEU A 78 -0.80 22.31 9.75
N LEU A 79 -1.89 21.54 9.73
CA LEU A 79 -2.98 21.66 10.69
C LEU A 79 -2.82 20.58 11.77
N SER A 80 -2.35 20.96 12.97
CA SER A 80 -2.04 20.05 14.09
C SER A 80 -3.15 19.04 14.47
N HIS A 81 -4.41 19.37 14.24
CA HIS A 81 -5.56 18.50 14.53
C HIS A 81 -5.88 17.49 13.41
N LYS A 82 -5.19 17.55 12.27
CA LYS A 82 -5.42 16.72 11.07
C LYS A 82 -4.15 16.22 10.41
N ASP A 83 -3.01 16.78 10.77
CA ASP A 83 -1.73 16.48 10.19
C ASP A 83 -0.76 15.98 11.26
N SER A 84 0.19 15.17 10.82
CA SER A 84 1.23 14.57 11.66
C SER A 84 2.53 14.61 10.88
N VAL A 85 3.63 14.20 11.50
CA VAL A 85 4.88 13.98 10.77
C VAL A 85 5.40 12.58 11.04
N SER A 86 6.16 12.05 10.08
CA SER A 86 7.03 10.92 10.35
C SER A 86 8.46 11.39 10.56
N ILE A 87 9.15 10.71 11.47
CA ILE A 87 10.57 10.89 11.73
C ILE A 87 11.26 9.57 11.42
N THR A 88 12.35 9.61 10.66
CA THR A 88 13.11 8.43 10.25
C THR A 88 14.59 8.79 10.11
N HIS A 89 15.46 7.92 10.60
CA HIS A 89 16.90 8.08 10.44
C HIS A 89 17.39 7.30 9.21
N VAL A 90 18.17 7.96 8.35
CA VAL A 90 18.68 7.37 7.11
C VAL A 90 20.14 7.79 6.87
N ARG A 91 20.98 6.78 6.62
CA ARG A 91 22.39 6.97 6.26
C ARG A 91 22.57 6.91 4.74
N ALA A 92 22.60 8.08 4.09
CA ALA A 92 22.73 8.25 2.63
C ALA A 92 23.04 9.72 2.30
N GLU A 93 23.34 10.04 1.03
CA GLU A 93 23.35 11.45 0.57
C GLU A 93 21.97 12.12 0.79
N TRP A 94 21.95 13.40 1.15
CA TRP A 94 20.76 14.09 1.67
C TRP A 94 19.47 13.94 0.81
N ARG A 95 19.57 14.03 -0.53
CA ARG A 95 18.42 13.82 -1.42
C ARG A 95 17.94 12.38 -1.32
N LYS A 96 18.88 11.44 -1.38
CA LYS A 96 18.58 10.02 -1.31
C LYS A 96 18.02 9.62 0.06
N ALA A 97 18.50 10.23 1.14
CA ALA A 97 17.97 10.04 2.49
C ALA A 97 16.49 10.42 2.55
N THR A 98 16.14 11.57 1.97
CA THR A 98 14.75 12.04 1.87
C THR A 98 13.87 11.07 1.08
N ASP A 99 14.32 10.59 -0.08
CA ASP A 99 13.57 9.61 -0.89
C ASP A 99 13.35 8.29 -0.14
N ILE A 100 14.39 7.79 0.54
CA ILE A 100 14.29 6.58 1.36
C ILE A 100 13.30 6.79 2.51
N ALA A 101 13.36 7.92 3.21
CA ALA A 101 12.44 8.25 4.30
C ALA A 101 10.99 8.37 3.81
N ARG A 102 10.75 9.02 2.66
CA ARG A 102 9.42 9.08 2.03
C ARG A 102 8.89 7.69 1.69
N ASN A 103 9.71 6.83 1.11
CA ASN A 103 9.32 5.46 0.76
C ASN A 103 9.02 4.60 2.00
N LYS A 104 9.84 4.71 3.06
CA LYS A 104 9.59 4.04 4.34
C LYS A 104 8.27 4.52 4.95
N THR A 105 8.04 5.83 4.96
CA THR A 105 6.80 6.43 5.48
C THR A 105 5.58 5.95 4.68
N ASP A 106 5.63 5.98 3.34
CA ASP A 106 4.50 5.56 2.50
C ASP A 106 4.13 4.07 2.69
N ARG A 107 5.14 3.20 2.94
CA ARG A 107 4.90 1.80 3.31
C ARG A 107 4.13 1.67 4.63
N VAL A 108 4.49 2.46 5.63
CA VAL A 108 3.77 2.51 6.92
C VAL A 108 2.37 3.05 6.73
N LEU A 109 2.19 4.11 5.93
CA LEU A 109 0.86 4.65 5.60
C LEU A 109 0.00 3.61 4.87
N ASN A 110 0.56 2.78 4.00
CA ASN A 110 -0.19 1.70 3.34
C ASN A 110 -0.71 0.65 4.32
N ILE A 111 0.07 0.30 5.36
CA ILE A 111 -0.40 -0.56 6.45
C ILE A 111 -1.55 0.11 7.21
N LEU A 112 -1.42 1.39 7.54
CA LEU A 112 -2.48 2.14 8.19
C LEU A 112 -3.74 2.21 7.32
N ARG A 113 -3.62 2.51 6.03
CA ARG A 113 -4.76 2.52 5.07
C ARG A 113 -5.49 1.16 5.07
N LEU A 114 -4.76 0.04 5.11
CA LEU A 114 -5.35 -1.29 5.29
C LEU A 114 -6.09 -1.41 6.63
N LEU A 115 -5.42 -1.11 7.74
CA LEU A 115 -5.99 -1.27 9.08
C LEU A 115 -7.22 -0.39 9.27
N GLY A 116 -7.17 0.87 8.85
CA GLY A 116 -8.33 1.76 8.87
C GLY A 116 -9.51 1.21 8.06
N SER A 117 -9.25 0.53 6.93
CA SER A 117 -10.32 -0.12 6.14
C SER A 117 -10.96 -1.32 6.82
N LEU A 118 -10.27 -1.93 7.80
CA LEU A 118 -10.75 -3.04 8.63
C LEU A 118 -11.45 -2.52 9.89
N VAL A 119 -10.83 -1.58 10.61
CA VAL A 119 -11.35 -0.98 11.85
C VAL A 119 -12.64 -0.20 11.59
N TRP A 120 -12.64 0.66 10.58
CA TRP A 120 -13.80 1.48 10.22
C TRP A 120 -14.59 0.87 9.06
N TYR A 121 -14.85 -0.43 9.17
CA TYR A 121 -15.68 -1.15 8.20
C TYR A 121 -17.02 -0.43 7.99
N ASN A 122 -17.45 -0.30 6.72
CA ASN A 122 -18.64 0.43 6.27
C ASN A 122 -18.68 1.94 6.54
N GLN A 123 -17.57 2.56 6.94
CA GLN A 123 -17.45 4.02 6.98
C GLN A 123 -16.75 4.54 5.72
N PRO A 124 -16.90 5.84 5.38
CA PRO A 124 -16.14 6.45 4.31
C PRO A 124 -14.64 6.25 4.49
N ALA A 125 -13.94 6.02 3.37
CA ALA A 125 -12.50 5.87 3.38
C ALA A 125 -11.83 7.15 3.89
N ARG A 126 -10.82 6.97 4.76
CA ARG A 126 -10.02 8.08 5.28
C ARG A 126 -8.77 8.22 4.43
N HIS A 127 -8.53 9.44 3.96
CA HIS A 127 -7.39 9.76 3.11
C HIS A 127 -6.22 10.22 3.97
N ILE A 128 -5.10 9.48 3.91
CA ILE A 128 -3.84 9.84 4.55
C ILE A 128 -2.75 9.82 3.48
N ASN A 129 -1.97 10.89 3.37
CA ASN A 129 -0.95 11.03 2.32
C ASN A 129 0.27 11.78 2.82
N LEU A 130 1.41 11.54 2.17
CA LEU A 130 2.54 12.46 2.28
C LEU A 130 2.15 13.81 1.68
N LYS A 131 2.53 14.91 2.32
CA LYS A 131 2.35 16.25 1.76
C LYS A 131 3.03 16.37 0.39
N GLY A 132 2.32 16.95 -0.57
CA GLY A 132 2.74 17.06 -1.96
C GLY A 132 2.45 15.82 -2.82
N LYS A 133 1.87 14.76 -2.25
CA LYS A 133 1.22 13.65 -2.99
C LYS A 133 -0.31 13.66 -2.84
N ASP A 134 -0.85 14.59 -2.07
CA ASP A 134 -2.28 14.72 -1.83
C ASP A 134 -3.01 15.11 -3.13
N GLN A 135 -4.10 14.40 -3.41
CA GLN A 135 -5.05 14.83 -4.43
C GLN A 135 -5.90 15.94 -3.84
N SER A 136 -6.06 17.05 -4.57
CA SER A 136 -6.77 18.23 -4.07
C SER A 136 -8.17 17.86 -3.60
N ARG A 137 -8.54 18.26 -2.38
CA ARG A 137 -9.90 18.09 -1.84
C ARG A 137 -10.96 18.70 -2.75
N PHE A 138 -10.58 19.77 -3.44
CA PHE A 138 -11.48 20.51 -4.30
C PHE A 138 -10.96 20.48 -5.73
N SER A 139 -11.81 20.08 -6.67
CA SER A 139 -11.62 20.50 -8.06
C SER A 139 -12.29 21.83 -8.27
N TYR A 140 -11.52 22.75 -8.85
CA TYR A 140 -12.00 24.03 -9.29
C TYR A 140 -12.22 23.97 -10.79
N SER A 141 -13.46 24.21 -11.21
CA SER A 141 -13.79 24.36 -12.61
C SER A 141 -14.22 25.79 -12.88
N LEU A 142 -13.70 26.38 -13.95
CA LEU A 142 -14.22 27.61 -14.52
C LEU A 142 -15.07 27.25 -15.73
N VAL A 143 -16.35 27.61 -15.69
CA VAL A 143 -17.30 27.36 -16.79
C VAL A 143 -17.62 28.70 -17.44
N LEU A 144 -17.35 28.81 -18.73
CA LEU A 144 -17.72 29.97 -19.53
C LEU A 144 -19.04 29.67 -20.26
N ASP A 145 -20.06 30.51 -20.06
CA ASP A 145 -21.32 30.37 -20.79
C ASP A 145 -21.24 30.96 -22.22
N LYS A 146 -22.26 30.71 -23.04
CA LYS A 146 -22.34 31.23 -24.42
C LYS A 146 -22.35 32.76 -24.53
N LYS A 147 -22.55 33.47 -23.41
CA LYS A 147 -22.53 34.94 -23.32
C LYS A 147 -21.22 35.47 -22.73
N GLY A 148 -20.22 34.59 -22.51
CA GLY A 148 -18.92 34.95 -21.93
C GLY A 148 -18.93 35.16 -20.41
N ARG A 149 -19.99 34.76 -19.70
CA ARG A 149 -20.02 34.87 -18.24
C ARG A 149 -19.27 33.70 -17.61
N LEU A 150 -18.38 34.03 -16.69
CA LEU A 150 -17.59 33.07 -15.93
C LEU A 150 -18.37 32.60 -14.70
N SER A 151 -18.53 31.30 -14.55
CA SER A 151 -19.01 30.67 -13.32
C SER A 151 -17.92 29.80 -12.71
N ARG A 152 -17.77 29.84 -11.39
CA ARG A 152 -16.84 28.97 -10.66
C ARG A 152 -17.63 27.82 -10.04
N GLY A 153 -17.29 26.59 -10.44
CA GLY A 153 -17.67 25.37 -9.73
C GLY A 153 -16.58 24.99 -8.74
N VAL A 154 -16.96 24.67 -7.51
CA VAL A 154 -16.10 24.02 -6.53
C VAL A 154 -16.74 22.67 -6.23
N ASN A 155 -16.09 21.59 -6.64
CA ASN A 155 -16.55 20.24 -6.32
C ASN A 155 -15.68 19.72 -5.18
N GLU A 156 -16.31 19.32 -4.08
CA GLU A 156 -15.63 18.59 -3.01
C GLU A 156 -15.48 17.13 -3.45
N GLU A 157 -14.24 16.68 -3.70
CA GLU A 157 -13.96 15.35 -4.22
C GLU A 157 -14.04 14.26 -3.14
N PHE A 158 -13.84 14.62 -1.87
CA PHE A 158 -14.01 13.71 -0.72
C PHE A 158 -14.14 14.47 0.61
N PHE A 159 -14.81 13.84 1.59
CA PHE A 159 -14.95 14.35 2.95
C PHE A 159 -13.74 13.97 3.81
N ILE A 160 -13.09 14.93 4.48
CA ILE A 160 -11.96 14.64 5.37
C ILE A 160 -12.50 14.13 6.71
N LEU A 161 -12.69 12.83 6.81
CA LEU A 161 -12.68 12.17 8.11
C LEU A 161 -11.22 12.01 8.55
N PRO A 162 -10.79 12.62 9.67
CA PRO A 162 -9.41 12.48 10.13
C PRO A 162 -9.12 11.01 10.42
N TYR A 163 -7.98 10.52 9.94
CA TYR A 163 -7.45 9.24 10.36
C TYR A 163 -6.82 9.44 11.73
N LYS A 164 -7.59 9.14 12.77
CA LYS A 164 -7.14 9.30 14.15
C LYS A 164 -6.55 7.99 14.67
N ILE A 165 -5.30 8.05 15.10
CA ILE A 165 -4.62 6.99 15.85
C ILE A 165 -4.74 7.32 17.34
N ASP A 166 -5.74 6.72 17.98
CA ASP A 166 -5.96 6.75 19.41
C ASP A 166 -6.04 5.34 19.99
N ALA A 167 -6.21 5.24 21.31
CA ALA A 167 -6.26 3.96 22.03
C ALA A 167 -7.36 3.03 21.51
N GLU A 168 -8.51 3.59 21.10
CA GLU A 168 -9.61 2.81 20.51
C GLU A 168 -9.20 2.22 19.17
N PHE A 169 -8.67 3.05 18.25
CA PHE A 169 -8.14 2.56 16.97
C PHE A 169 -7.10 1.46 17.16
N LEU A 170 -6.14 1.66 18.06
CA LEU A 170 -5.07 0.69 18.32
C LEU A 170 -5.59 -0.63 18.88
N THR A 171 -6.63 -0.59 19.71
CA THR A 171 -7.28 -1.80 20.25
C THR A 171 -7.87 -2.64 19.12
N TYR A 172 -8.64 -2.04 18.22
CA TYR A 172 -9.19 -2.76 17.07
C TYR A 172 -8.12 -3.17 16.05
N ALA A 173 -7.13 -2.31 15.79
CA ALA A 173 -6.03 -2.62 14.89
C ALA A 173 -5.23 -3.84 15.39
N SER A 174 -5.01 -3.95 16.70
CA SER A 174 -4.38 -5.11 17.34
C SER A 174 -5.15 -6.40 17.05
N PHE A 175 -6.48 -6.39 17.22
CA PHE A 175 -7.35 -7.51 16.85
C PHE A 175 -7.20 -7.89 15.36
N TYR A 176 -7.09 -6.90 14.47
CA TYR A 176 -6.86 -7.12 13.04
C TYR A 176 -5.41 -7.48 12.68
N GLY A 177 -4.52 -7.66 13.66
CA GLY A 177 -3.16 -8.15 13.46
C GLY A 177 -2.14 -7.04 13.21
N PHE A 178 -2.30 -5.88 13.84
CA PHE A 178 -1.35 -4.76 13.74
C PHE A 178 0.10 -5.19 13.91
N GLU A 179 0.41 -5.98 14.96
CA GLU A 179 1.78 -6.47 15.23
C GLU A 179 2.34 -7.33 14.10
N TYR A 180 1.50 -8.14 13.44
CA TYR A 180 1.95 -8.91 12.28
C TYR A 180 2.35 -7.99 11.13
N TYR A 181 1.52 -7.00 10.79
CA TYR A 181 1.82 -6.08 9.69
C TYR A 181 3.00 -5.17 10.00
N LYS A 182 3.15 -4.75 11.27
CA LYS A 182 4.33 -4.05 11.76
C LYS A 182 5.59 -4.90 11.59
N GLY A 183 5.54 -6.18 11.96
CA GLY A 183 6.62 -7.14 11.74
C GLY A 183 7.04 -7.28 10.28
N LEU A 184 6.12 -7.13 9.32
CA LEU A 184 6.46 -7.19 7.89
C LEU A 184 7.38 -6.05 7.45
N VAL A 185 7.25 -4.84 8.01
CA VAL A 185 8.11 -3.71 7.63
C VAL A 185 9.41 -3.64 8.43
N GLU A 186 9.46 -4.30 9.58
CA GLU A 186 10.64 -4.44 10.43
C GLU A 186 11.59 -5.54 9.95
N ASN A 187 11.05 -6.66 9.50
CA ASN A 187 11.84 -7.84 9.17
C ASN A 187 12.60 -7.67 7.85
N ARG A 188 13.94 -7.75 7.93
CA ARG A 188 14.83 -7.68 6.76
C ARG A 188 14.86 -8.98 5.93
N LYS A 189 14.32 -10.08 6.45
CA LYS A 189 14.31 -11.41 5.81
C LYS A 189 12.88 -11.94 5.68
N LEU A 190 12.08 -11.24 4.87
CA LEU A 190 10.73 -11.68 4.53
C LEU A 190 10.78 -12.88 3.59
N ASN A 191 9.91 -13.85 3.85
CA ASN A 191 9.69 -14.93 2.91
C ASN A 191 8.96 -14.44 1.63
N PRO A 192 8.90 -15.21 0.54
CA PRO A 192 8.29 -14.77 -0.71
C PRO A 192 6.80 -14.41 -0.59
N LEU A 193 6.05 -15.09 0.29
CA LEU A 193 4.63 -14.81 0.50
C LEU A 193 4.42 -13.52 1.30
N GLU A 194 5.25 -13.27 2.32
CA GLU A 194 5.27 -12.01 3.08
C GLU A 194 5.64 -10.80 2.19
N ASN A 195 6.62 -10.97 1.30
CA ASN A 195 6.92 -9.96 0.28
C ASN A 195 5.72 -9.70 -0.62
N SER A 196 5.05 -10.75 -1.09
CA SER A 196 3.82 -10.62 -1.88
C SER A 196 2.71 -9.91 -1.08
N MET A 197 2.64 -10.15 0.23
CA MET A 197 1.71 -9.46 1.12
C MET A 197 2.00 -7.96 1.19
N LEU A 198 3.25 -7.54 1.40
CA LEU A 198 3.59 -6.12 1.42
C LEU A 198 3.24 -5.42 0.09
N ILE A 199 3.50 -6.06 -1.04
CA ILE A 199 3.16 -5.51 -2.36
C ILE A 199 1.64 -5.41 -2.50
N ALA A 200 0.89 -6.43 -2.06
CA ALA A 200 -0.57 -6.41 -2.08
C ALA A 200 -1.14 -5.29 -1.18
N ILE A 201 -0.56 -5.07 0.00
CA ILE A 201 -0.90 -3.97 0.92
C ILE A 201 -0.62 -2.61 0.28
N GLN A 202 0.50 -2.46 -0.44
CA GLN A 202 0.80 -1.24 -1.18
C GLN A 202 -0.28 -0.94 -2.23
N TRP A 203 -0.59 -1.90 -3.12
CA TRP A 203 -1.62 -1.71 -4.14
C TRP A 203 -3.00 -1.41 -3.54
N PHE A 204 -3.33 -2.06 -2.43
CA PHE A 204 -4.56 -1.78 -1.70
C PHE A 204 -4.56 -0.39 -1.08
N GLY A 205 -3.49 0.03 -0.40
CA GLY A 205 -3.38 1.35 0.19
C GLY A 205 -3.46 2.46 -0.88
N ASP A 206 -2.81 2.26 -2.02
CA ASP A 206 -2.91 3.17 -3.17
C ASP A 206 -4.33 3.23 -3.75
N SER A 207 -5.11 2.15 -3.65
CA SER A 207 -6.49 2.12 -4.10
C SER A 207 -7.42 2.92 -3.18
N ILE A 208 -7.17 2.91 -1.87
CA ILE A 208 -7.92 3.70 -0.89
C ILE A 208 -7.79 5.20 -1.19
N GLN A 209 -6.60 5.64 -1.63
CA GLN A 209 -6.33 7.05 -1.90
C GLN A 209 -6.76 7.53 -3.29
N ASP A 210 -7.04 6.61 -4.23
CA ASP A 210 -7.38 6.97 -5.60
C ASP A 210 -8.81 7.51 -5.69
N LEU A 211 -8.95 8.74 -6.20
CA LEU A 211 -10.25 9.38 -6.44
C LEU A 211 -10.91 8.90 -7.73
N ASN A 212 -10.16 8.32 -8.66
CA ASN A 212 -10.75 7.68 -9.83
C ASN A 212 -11.23 6.28 -9.46
N ASP A 213 -12.54 6.07 -9.53
CA ASP A 213 -13.20 4.84 -9.10
C ASP A 213 -12.73 3.59 -9.83
N LEU A 214 -12.52 3.71 -11.15
CA LEU A 214 -12.06 2.60 -11.98
C LEU A 214 -10.60 2.25 -11.67
N ASN A 215 -9.73 3.24 -11.46
CA ASN A 215 -8.35 2.99 -11.02
C ASN A 215 -8.32 2.39 -9.61
N SER A 216 -9.12 2.90 -8.68
CA SER A 216 -9.27 2.30 -7.34
C SER A 216 -9.72 0.84 -7.44
N PHE A 217 -10.66 0.52 -8.34
CA PHE A 217 -11.11 -0.85 -8.57
C PHE A 217 -9.97 -1.72 -9.09
N LEU A 218 -9.28 -1.30 -10.16
CA LEU A 218 -8.15 -2.04 -10.75
C LEU A 218 -7.03 -2.29 -9.73
N LYS A 219 -6.62 -1.27 -8.97
CA LYS A 219 -5.58 -1.39 -7.94
C LYS A 219 -5.96 -2.38 -6.83
N SER A 220 -7.22 -2.32 -6.37
CA SER A 220 -7.72 -3.28 -5.38
C SER A 220 -7.75 -4.71 -5.93
N TYR A 221 -8.06 -4.87 -7.21
CA TYR A 221 -8.06 -6.17 -7.87
C TYR A 221 -6.64 -6.72 -8.05
N ILE A 222 -5.65 -5.88 -8.39
CA ILE A 222 -4.23 -6.28 -8.49
C ILE A 222 -3.74 -6.89 -7.17
N CYS A 223 -4.12 -6.34 -6.03
CA CYS A 223 -3.85 -6.92 -4.71
C CYS A 223 -4.35 -8.38 -4.60
N ILE A 224 -5.56 -8.67 -5.08
CA ILE A 224 -6.13 -10.03 -5.10
C ILE A 224 -5.31 -10.95 -5.99
N GLU A 225 -4.91 -10.49 -7.18
CA GLU A 225 -4.08 -11.28 -8.10
C GLU A 225 -2.71 -11.62 -7.48
N ILE A 226 -2.08 -10.64 -6.84
CA ILE A 226 -0.76 -10.80 -6.20
C ILE A 226 -0.80 -11.92 -5.15
N LEU A 227 -1.88 -12.06 -4.40
CA LEU A 227 -1.97 -13.09 -3.37
C LEU A 227 -2.45 -14.42 -3.92
N LEU A 228 -3.44 -14.43 -4.81
CA LEU A 228 -4.17 -15.65 -5.16
C LEU A 228 -3.81 -16.27 -6.51
N LYS A 229 -3.13 -15.58 -7.43
CA LYS A 229 -2.81 -16.08 -8.79
C LYS A 229 -1.33 -16.44 -8.93
N LYS A 230 -0.98 -17.67 -9.28
CA LYS A 230 0.43 -18.05 -9.55
C LYS A 230 0.89 -17.48 -10.90
N ILE A 231 2.20 -17.43 -11.09
CA ILE A 231 2.82 -17.02 -12.36
C ILE A 231 2.30 -17.95 -13.48
N LYS A 232 1.95 -17.38 -14.64
CA LYS A 232 1.36 -18.07 -15.83
C LYS A 232 -0.08 -18.59 -15.67
N GLU A 233 -0.74 -18.42 -14.52
CA GLU A 233 -2.16 -18.78 -14.41
C GLU A 233 -3.07 -17.71 -15.01
N ASN A 234 -4.15 -18.15 -15.66
CA ASN A 234 -5.24 -17.26 -16.06
C ASN A 234 -6.09 -16.90 -14.83
N GLY A 235 -6.13 -15.61 -14.47
CA GLY A 235 -6.82 -15.09 -13.29
C GLY A 235 -8.32 -15.42 -13.29
N LYS A 236 -8.98 -15.36 -14.46
CA LYS A 236 -10.41 -15.66 -14.62
C LYS A 236 -10.77 -17.06 -14.16
N ASN A 237 -9.86 -18.02 -14.33
CA ASN A 237 -10.11 -19.43 -14.04
C ASN A 237 -9.80 -19.81 -12.59
N VAL A 238 -8.95 -19.05 -11.90
CA VAL A 238 -8.40 -19.46 -10.59
C VAL A 238 -8.83 -18.56 -9.44
N ILE A 239 -8.97 -17.26 -9.67
CA ILE A 239 -9.25 -16.29 -8.60
C ILE A 239 -10.65 -16.47 -8.03
N PRO A 240 -11.73 -16.58 -8.82
CA PRO A 240 -13.09 -16.69 -8.29
C PRO A 240 -13.22 -17.83 -7.28
N ARG A 241 -12.75 -19.02 -7.67
CA ARG A 241 -12.77 -20.22 -6.83
C ARG A 241 -11.88 -20.10 -5.60
N ARG A 242 -10.67 -19.55 -5.73
CA ARG A 242 -9.75 -19.42 -4.58
C ARG A 242 -10.27 -18.40 -3.56
N LEU A 243 -10.74 -17.25 -4.04
CA LEU A 243 -11.27 -16.21 -3.19
C LEU A 243 -12.57 -16.65 -2.52
N SER A 244 -13.50 -17.29 -3.25
CA SER A 244 -14.74 -17.80 -2.65
C SER A 244 -14.49 -18.85 -1.58
N THR A 245 -13.55 -19.77 -1.81
CA THR A 245 -13.13 -20.78 -0.82
C THR A 245 -12.48 -20.13 0.41
N LEU A 246 -11.72 -19.05 0.20
CA LEU A 246 -11.06 -18.35 1.29
C LEU A 246 -12.06 -17.58 2.17
N MET A 247 -13.09 -16.99 1.57
CA MET A 247 -14.14 -16.25 2.30
C MET A 247 -15.16 -17.17 2.97
N TYR A 248 -15.51 -18.28 2.33
CA TYR A 248 -16.54 -19.22 2.79
C TYR A 248 -15.99 -20.66 2.82
N PRO A 249 -15.01 -20.97 3.69
CA PRO A 249 -14.35 -22.28 3.71
C PRO A 249 -15.27 -23.45 4.09
N TYR A 250 -16.41 -23.17 4.74
CA TYR A 250 -17.35 -24.18 5.25
C TYR A 250 -18.78 -24.00 4.73
N ASP A 251 -19.02 -23.08 3.78
CA ASP A 251 -20.35 -22.79 3.23
C ASP A 251 -20.35 -22.87 1.70
N LYS A 252 -20.71 -24.04 1.19
CA LYS A 252 -20.71 -24.36 -0.26
C LYS A 252 -21.71 -23.52 -1.05
N THR A 253 -22.83 -23.15 -0.43
CA THR A 253 -23.88 -22.37 -1.10
C THR A 253 -23.38 -20.95 -1.34
N ASN A 254 -22.86 -20.30 -0.30
CA ASN A 254 -22.29 -18.96 -0.42
C ASN A 254 -20.99 -18.94 -1.22
N GLN A 255 -20.17 -19.99 -1.13
CA GLN A 255 -18.99 -20.15 -1.97
C GLN A 255 -19.33 -20.18 -3.46
N ARG A 256 -20.30 -21.01 -3.89
CA ARG A 256 -20.73 -21.09 -5.29
C ARG A 256 -21.37 -19.80 -5.78
N LYS A 257 -22.14 -19.13 -4.92
CA LYS A 257 -22.75 -17.84 -5.21
C LYS A 257 -21.66 -16.78 -5.46
N LEU A 258 -20.72 -16.65 -4.51
CA LEU A 258 -19.61 -15.69 -4.62
C LEU A 258 -18.69 -16.02 -5.81
N GLU A 259 -18.43 -17.30 -6.10
CA GLU A 259 -17.62 -17.70 -7.26
C GLU A 259 -18.23 -17.21 -8.58
N LYS A 260 -19.56 -17.30 -8.74
CA LYS A 260 -20.26 -16.77 -9.92
C LYS A 260 -20.16 -15.24 -9.99
N GLU A 261 -20.45 -14.55 -8.89
CA GLU A 261 -20.35 -13.08 -8.82
C GLU A 261 -18.92 -12.60 -9.16
N LEU A 262 -17.90 -13.31 -8.68
CA LEU A 262 -16.50 -12.98 -8.97
C LEU A 262 -16.11 -13.19 -10.43
N ILE A 263 -16.73 -14.13 -11.15
CA ILE A 263 -16.51 -14.28 -12.60
C ILE A 263 -16.99 -13.01 -13.32
N ASP A 264 -18.17 -12.49 -12.96
CA ASP A 264 -18.71 -11.27 -13.54
C ASP A 264 -17.82 -10.06 -13.22
N ILE A 265 -17.34 -9.94 -11.98
CA ILE A 265 -16.40 -8.88 -11.56
C ILE A 265 -15.07 -8.95 -12.32
N ILE A 266 -14.60 -10.14 -12.71
CA ILE A 266 -13.39 -10.26 -13.53
C ILE A 266 -13.62 -9.76 -14.94
N ASP A 267 -14.79 -10.00 -15.50
CA ASP A 267 -15.14 -9.48 -16.82
C ASP A 267 -15.25 -7.96 -16.79
N GLU A 268 -15.82 -7.38 -15.74
CA GLU A 268 -15.78 -5.94 -15.47
C GLU A 268 -14.35 -5.42 -15.41
N ARG A 269 -13.46 -6.07 -14.64
CA ARG A 269 -12.04 -5.72 -14.55
C ARG A 269 -11.35 -5.74 -15.90
N ASN A 270 -11.59 -6.76 -16.73
CA ASN A 270 -10.98 -6.87 -18.05
C ASN A 270 -11.48 -5.76 -18.99
N SER A 271 -12.77 -5.45 -18.98
CA SER A 271 -13.35 -4.34 -19.75
C SER A 271 -12.75 -3.00 -19.34
N VAL A 272 -12.70 -2.72 -18.04
CA VAL A 272 -12.11 -1.48 -17.51
C VAL A 272 -10.63 -1.38 -17.89
N PHE A 273 -9.87 -2.48 -17.79
CA PHE A 273 -8.45 -2.48 -18.13
C PHE A 273 -8.17 -2.24 -19.62
N HIS A 274 -8.97 -2.83 -20.52
CA HIS A 274 -8.72 -2.76 -21.97
C HIS A 274 -9.43 -1.59 -22.66
N SER A 275 -10.60 -1.20 -22.17
CA SER A 275 -11.48 -0.23 -22.81
C SER A 275 -11.72 1.02 -21.97
N GLY A 276 -11.25 1.05 -20.72
CA GLY A 276 -11.45 2.18 -19.81
C GLY A 276 -12.89 2.35 -19.32
N VAL A 277 -13.79 1.41 -19.65
CA VAL A 277 -15.22 1.48 -19.35
C VAL A 277 -15.72 0.17 -18.75
N PRO A 278 -16.62 0.22 -17.76
CA PRO A 278 -17.27 -0.98 -17.24
C PRO A 278 -18.33 -1.53 -18.22
N ILE A 279 -18.69 -2.80 -18.05
CA ILE A 279 -19.68 -3.50 -18.89
C ILE A 279 -21.09 -3.16 -18.42
N LYS A 280 -21.37 -3.35 -17.12
CA LYS A 280 -22.71 -3.24 -16.53
C LYS A 280 -22.70 -2.36 -15.30
N GLU A 281 -21.69 -2.53 -14.46
CA GLU A 281 -21.68 -1.93 -13.14
C GLU A 281 -21.24 -0.47 -13.14
N LYS A 282 -21.75 0.28 -12.16
CA LYS A 282 -21.31 1.66 -11.93
C LYS A 282 -19.89 1.70 -11.37
N PRO A 283 -19.05 2.67 -11.76
CA PRO A 283 -17.69 2.81 -11.23
C PRO A 283 -17.62 2.81 -9.70
N GLU A 284 -18.54 3.52 -9.02
CA GLU A 284 -18.57 3.64 -7.56
C GLU A 284 -18.78 2.29 -6.89
N TYR A 285 -19.62 1.44 -7.48
CA TYR A 285 -19.89 0.09 -7.00
C TYR A 285 -18.68 -0.81 -7.19
N LEU A 286 -18.04 -0.76 -8.37
CA LEU A 286 -16.80 -1.50 -8.63
C LEU A 286 -15.68 -1.10 -7.67
N ARG A 287 -15.52 0.20 -7.40
CA ARG A 287 -14.61 0.71 -6.37
C ARG A 287 -14.92 0.08 -5.01
N TYR A 288 -16.17 0.12 -4.57
CA TYR A 288 -16.60 -0.43 -3.29
C TYR A 288 -16.29 -1.93 -3.19
N VAL A 289 -16.75 -2.72 -4.17
CA VAL A 289 -16.57 -4.17 -4.21
C VAL A 289 -15.09 -4.54 -4.27
N GLY A 290 -14.31 -3.86 -5.11
CA GLY A 290 -12.86 -4.03 -5.18
C GLY A 290 -12.19 -3.84 -3.83
N ARG A 291 -12.52 -2.76 -3.11
CA ARG A 291 -11.97 -2.49 -1.77
C ARG A 291 -12.41 -3.54 -0.75
N VAL A 292 -13.66 -3.98 -0.78
CA VAL A 292 -14.18 -5.05 0.09
C VAL A 292 -13.40 -6.33 -0.12
N PHE A 293 -13.22 -6.77 -1.36
CA PHE A 293 -12.48 -8.00 -1.65
C PHE A 293 -10.98 -7.86 -1.38
N GLY A 294 -10.38 -6.71 -1.72
CA GLY A 294 -8.96 -6.42 -1.47
C GLY A 294 -8.58 -6.50 0.02
N ARG A 295 -9.32 -5.83 0.91
CA ARG A 295 -9.03 -5.93 2.35
C ARG A 295 -9.28 -7.35 2.88
N SER A 296 -10.36 -7.99 2.41
CA SER A 296 -10.77 -9.30 2.91
C SER A 296 -9.76 -10.37 2.53
N VAL A 297 -9.23 -10.34 1.30
CA VAL A 297 -8.20 -11.30 0.88
C VAL A 297 -6.92 -11.12 1.67
N ILE A 298 -6.44 -9.88 1.89
CA ILE A 298 -5.24 -9.62 2.69
C ILE A 298 -5.44 -10.17 4.11
N HIS A 299 -6.58 -9.87 4.72
CA HIS A 299 -6.90 -10.31 6.08
C HIS A 299 -7.00 -11.84 6.18
N GLN A 300 -7.73 -12.51 5.28
CA GLN A 300 -7.88 -13.96 5.33
C GLN A 300 -6.57 -14.70 5.00
N VAL A 301 -5.74 -14.17 4.10
CA VAL A 301 -4.41 -14.74 3.84
C VAL A 301 -3.54 -14.61 5.09
N ARG A 302 -3.57 -13.47 5.81
CA ARG A 302 -2.88 -13.33 7.11
C ARG A 302 -3.30 -14.42 8.09
N LEU A 303 -4.62 -14.62 8.25
CA LEU A 303 -5.15 -15.63 9.16
C LEU A 303 -4.65 -17.04 8.79
N LYS A 304 -4.60 -17.38 7.49
CA LYS A 304 -4.05 -18.66 7.03
C LYS A 304 -2.54 -18.80 7.26
N ILE A 305 -1.76 -17.76 6.95
CA ILE A 305 -0.32 -17.75 7.22
C ILE A 305 -0.06 -18.07 8.69
N MET A 306 -0.83 -17.44 9.59
CA MET A 306 -0.63 -17.60 11.03
C MET A 306 -1.15 -18.92 11.59
N SER A 307 -2.31 -19.38 11.14
CA SER A 307 -2.90 -20.62 11.65
C SER A 307 -2.25 -21.89 11.09
N GLU A 308 -1.72 -21.83 9.87
CA GLU A 308 -1.19 -23.01 9.16
C GLU A 308 0.33 -22.92 8.91
N ASN A 309 1.00 -21.87 9.42
CA ASN A 309 2.44 -21.62 9.25
C ASN A 309 2.90 -21.67 7.78
N ILE A 310 2.15 -20.98 6.91
CA ILE A 310 2.37 -20.98 5.45
C ILE A 310 3.38 -19.90 5.08
N SER A 311 4.49 -20.28 4.43
CA SER A 311 5.57 -19.37 4.01
C SER A 311 5.69 -19.17 2.50
N THR A 312 4.94 -19.94 1.69
CA THR A 312 5.00 -19.87 0.23
C THR A 312 3.62 -19.76 -0.39
N LYS A 313 3.57 -19.16 -1.58
CA LYS A 313 2.33 -19.00 -2.35
C LYS A 313 1.77 -20.35 -2.81
N GLU A 314 2.64 -21.31 -3.08
CA GLU A 314 2.29 -22.68 -3.42
C GLU A 314 1.52 -23.33 -2.28
N ALA A 315 2.07 -23.27 -1.06
CA ALA A 315 1.45 -23.83 0.12
C ALA A 315 0.12 -23.13 0.46
N LEU A 316 0.01 -21.82 0.25
CA LEU A 316 -1.26 -21.08 0.38
C LEU A 316 -2.32 -21.63 -0.57
N VAL A 317 -1.99 -21.76 -1.85
CA VAL A 317 -2.92 -22.27 -2.86
C VAL A 317 -3.32 -23.71 -2.58
N ASP A 318 -2.39 -24.55 -2.12
CA ASP A 318 -2.67 -25.95 -1.83
C ASP A 318 -3.53 -26.10 -0.57
N SER A 319 -3.32 -25.27 0.46
CA SER A 319 -4.22 -25.15 1.61
C SER A 319 -5.65 -24.81 1.19
N ILE A 320 -5.82 -23.80 0.32
CA ILE A 320 -7.14 -23.40 -0.19
C ILE A 320 -7.78 -24.56 -0.98
N LYS A 321 -7.02 -25.24 -1.84
CA LYS A 321 -7.53 -26.40 -2.60
C LYS A 321 -7.93 -27.58 -1.71
N LYS A 322 -7.20 -27.83 -0.62
CA LYS A 322 -7.51 -28.93 0.32
C LYS A 322 -8.88 -28.73 0.97
N HIS A 323 -9.19 -27.49 1.37
CA HIS A 323 -10.51 -27.13 1.90
C HIS A 323 -11.61 -27.36 0.86
N TYR A 324 -11.35 -27.04 -0.41
CA TYR A 324 -12.30 -27.29 -1.48
C TYR A 324 -12.56 -28.80 -1.72
N LYS A 325 -11.51 -29.65 -1.71
CA LYS A 325 -11.64 -31.09 -1.99
C LYS A 325 -12.32 -31.85 -0.86
N LYS A 326 -11.98 -31.58 0.40
CA LYS A 326 -12.60 -32.20 1.59
C LYS A 326 -14.11 -31.97 1.71
N PHE A 327 -14.69 -31.12 0.86
CA PHE A 327 -16.10 -30.75 0.83
C PHE A 327 -16.82 -31.19 -0.48
N LEU A 328 -16.08 -31.84 -1.38
CA LEU A 328 -16.62 -32.50 -2.58
C LEU A 328 -16.77 -34.02 -2.40
N GLU A 329 -15.91 -34.62 -1.59
CA GLU A 329 -16.11 -35.92 -0.96
C GLU A 329 -17.08 -35.77 0.22
#